data_AF-A0A368EAB1-F1
#
_entry.id   AF-A0A368EAB1-F1
#
_cell.length_a   1.000
_cell.length_b   1.000
_cell.length_c   1.000
_cell.angle_alpha   90.00
_cell.angle_beta   90.00
_cell.angle_gamma   90.00
#
_symmetry.space_group_name_H-M   'P 1'
#
loop_
_entity.id
_entity.type
_entity.pdbx_description
1 polymer ?
#
loop_
_entity_poly.entity_id
_entity_poly.type
_entity_poly.pdbx_seq_one_letter_code
_entity_poly.pdbx_strand_id
1 'polypeptide(L)'
;GNGAILRQVIVALAGLSDPKLSEWIEENCSFPNSMVDCIVPATTAKERGLVHDLGISDAVPVTHEDFRQWVIEDDFCAGRPDWNMAGATFTNDVHDFEMMKIRILNGGHQVIAVPGELLSIETIEQCMKNSLLGPLFKKVILSEVAPHVKAVPSITPENYVDLVHKRFSNPKIIDTTRRVAFDGSSRQPGFLIPSIRDGLANATPIDGLALIQASWARMCEGTREDGTLIAPNDPFWNELQAKAKAARSNPSVWLEMDQIYGNLAKEPQFANSFETWLGIIWDQGLDKAIEIYLEI
;
A
#
# COMPACT_ATOMS: atom_id res chain seq x y z
N GLY A 1 1.98 -9.16 -13.37
CA GLY A 1 2.17 -7.76 -12.96
C GLY A 1 1.40 -6.85 -13.89
N ASN A 2 1.74 -5.57 -13.84
CA ASN A 2 1.12 -4.50 -14.62
C ASN A 2 1.10 -4.74 -16.16
N GLY A 3 2.17 -5.28 -16.76
CA GLY A 3 2.26 -5.56 -18.19
C GLY A 3 1.23 -6.59 -18.65
N ALA A 4 1.08 -7.69 -17.90
CA ALA A 4 0.07 -8.71 -18.19
C ALA A 4 -1.37 -8.17 -18.12
N ILE A 5 -1.67 -7.30 -17.15
CA ILE A 5 -2.98 -6.64 -17.03
C ILE A 5 -3.22 -5.72 -18.24
N LEU A 6 -2.21 -4.93 -18.62
CA LEU A 6 -2.31 -4.07 -19.79
C LEU A 6 -2.57 -4.89 -21.07
N ARG A 7 -1.83 -5.99 -21.27
CA ARG A 7 -2.05 -6.93 -22.38
C ARG A 7 -3.49 -7.42 -22.40
N GLN A 8 -3.98 -7.93 -21.27
CA GLN A 8 -5.34 -8.47 -21.17
C GLN A 8 -6.39 -7.43 -21.58
N VAL A 9 -6.30 -6.21 -21.06
CA VAL A 9 -7.26 -5.13 -21.34
C VAL A 9 -7.20 -4.70 -22.80
N ILE A 10 -6.00 -4.48 -23.35
CA ILE A 10 -5.82 -4.02 -24.73
C ILE A 10 -6.28 -5.08 -25.75
N VAL A 11 -5.88 -6.34 -25.54
CA VAL A 11 -6.28 -7.47 -26.41
C VAL A 11 -7.79 -7.66 -26.37
N ALA A 12 -8.39 -7.67 -25.17
CA ALA A 12 -9.85 -7.82 -25.03
C ALA A 12 -10.60 -6.67 -25.71
N LEU A 13 -10.16 -5.41 -25.51
CA LEU A 13 -10.78 -4.25 -26.13
C LEU A 13 -10.66 -4.28 -27.66
N ALA A 14 -9.49 -4.66 -28.19
CA ALA A 14 -9.29 -4.83 -29.62
C ALA A 14 -10.23 -5.90 -30.19
N GLY A 15 -10.38 -7.03 -29.49
CA GLY A 15 -11.28 -8.12 -29.90
C GLY A 15 -12.76 -7.74 -29.96
N LEU A 16 -13.20 -6.77 -29.13
CA LEU A 16 -14.56 -6.22 -29.21
C LEU A 16 -14.79 -5.39 -30.48
N SER A 17 -13.73 -4.88 -31.10
CA SER A 17 -13.79 -4.08 -32.32
C SER A 17 -13.50 -4.91 -33.58
N ASP A 18 -12.35 -5.61 -33.61
CA ASP A 18 -11.90 -6.45 -34.72
C ASP A 18 -11.03 -7.61 -34.19
N PRO A 19 -11.50 -8.87 -34.31
CA PRO A 19 -10.71 -10.04 -33.91
C PRO A 19 -9.33 -10.12 -34.57
N LYS A 20 -9.18 -9.68 -35.82
CA LYS A 20 -7.87 -9.69 -36.51
C LYS A 20 -6.89 -8.69 -35.93
N LEU A 21 -7.39 -7.56 -35.43
CA LEU A 21 -6.57 -6.59 -34.71
C LEU A 21 -6.08 -7.17 -33.39
N SER A 22 -6.95 -7.89 -32.67
CA SER A 22 -6.56 -8.60 -31.44
C SER A 22 -5.45 -9.61 -31.71
N GLU A 23 -5.61 -10.47 -32.72
CA GLU A 23 -4.58 -11.45 -33.13
C GLU A 23 -3.26 -10.76 -33.50
N TRP A 24 -3.32 -9.70 -34.31
CA TRP A 24 -2.13 -8.96 -34.69
C TRP A 24 -1.42 -8.34 -33.47
N ILE A 25 -2.16 -7.77 -32.51
CA ILE A 25 -1.58 -7.23 -31.27
C ILE A 25 -0.89 -8.34 -30.47
N GLU A 26 -1.54 -9.50 -30.30
CA GLU A 26 -0.96 -10.62 -29.56
C GLU A 26 0.34 -11.15 -30.20
N GLU A 27 0.43 -11.14 -31.52
CA GLU A 27 1.59 -11.64 -32.27
C GLU A 27 2.74 -10.62 -32.38
N ASN A 28 2.44 -9.31 -32.40
CA ASN A 28 3.41 -8.28 -32.79
C ASN A 28 3.79 -7.31 -31.67
N CYS A 29 3.01 -7.21 -30.59
CA CYS A 29 3.27 -6.27 -29.49
C CYS A 29 3.83 -6.99 -28.25
N SER A 30 4.70 -6.31 -27.52
CA SER A 30 5.18 -6.75 -26.20
C SER A 30 4.58 -5.92 -25.08
N PHE A 31 4.44 -6.53 -23.90
CA PHE A 31 3.82 -5.92 -22.72
C PHE A 31 4.66 -6.23 -21.46
N PRO A 32 5.90 -5.72 -21.38
CA PRO A 32 6.81 -6.07 -20.29
C PRO A 32 6.25 -5.60 -18.95
N ASN A 33 6.26 -6.48 -17.95
CA ASN A 33 6.02 -6.09 -16.57
C ASN A 33 7.17 -5.19 -16.08
N SER A 34 6.85 -4.31 -15.15
CA SER A 34 7.85 -3.49 -14.46
C SER A 34 7.52 -3.26 -13.00
N MET A 35 8.55 -3.15 -12.17
CA MET A 35 8.45 -2.58 -10.83
C MET A 35 9.04 -1.17 -10.87
N VAL A 36 8.23 -0.19 -10.48
CA VAL A 36 8.63 1.22 -10.37
C VAL A 36 8.55 1.67 -8.91
N ASP A 37 9.62 2.30 -8.43
CA ASP A 37 9.70 2.75 -7.05
C ASP A 37 10.44 4.08 -6.91
N CYS A 38 9.69 5.11 -6.54
CA CYS A 38 10.15 6.42 -6.12
C CYS A 38 8.99 7.11 -5.41
N ILE A 39 9.21 7.62 -4.20
CA ILE A 39 8.20 8.42 -3.49
C ILE A 39 8.21 9.83 -4.08
N VAL A 40 7.08 10.19 -4.69
CA VAL A 40 6.85 11.47 -5.34
C VAL A 40 5.59 12.10 -4.74
N PRO A 41 5.72 13.05 -3.80
CA PRO A 41 4.58 13.80 -3.28
C PRO A 41 3.86 14.59 -4.38
N ALA A 42 2.62 14.97 -4.11
CA ALA A 42 1.89 15.86 -5.01
C ALA A 42 2.51 17.27 -5.00
N THR A 43 2.60 17.90 -6.17
CA THR A 43 3.08 19.29 -6.29
C THR A 43 2.08 20.25 -5.66
N THR A 44 2.50 20.97 -4.62
CA THR A 44 1.71 22.01 -3.96
C THR A 44 2.33 23.40 -4.14
N ALA A 45 1.76 24.42 -3.49
CA ALA A 45 2.37 25.74 -3.43
C ALA A 45 3.76 25.73 -2.77
N LYS A 46 4.02 24.76 -1.88
CA LYS A 46 5.33 24.58 -1.24
C LYS A 46 6.42 24.21 -2.24
N GLU A 47 6.19 23.18 -3.06
CA GLU A 47 7.15 22.74 -4.07
C GLU A 47 7.42 23.82 -5.11
N ARG A 48 6.39 24.56 -5.53
CA ARG A 48 6.54 25.74 -6.39
C ARG A 48 7.35 26.86 -5.73
N GLY A 49 7.16 27.09 -4.43
CA GLY A 49 7.97 28.04 -3.66
C GLY A 49 9.45 27.65 -3.61
N LEU A 50 9.76 26.36 -3.40
CA LEU A 50 11.15 25.87 -3.34
C LEU A 50 11.92 26.15 -4.64
N VAL A 51 11.32 25.88 -5.80
CA VAL A 51 12.00 26.15 -7.09
C VAL A 51 12.08 27.64 -7.39
N HIS A 52 11.08 28.42 -6.98
CA HIS A 52 11.12 29.88 -7.08
C HIS A 52 12.27 30.47 -6.25
N ASP A 53 12.51 29.96 -5.04
CA ASP A 53 13.63 30.36 -4.18
C ASP A 53 15.01 30.01 -4.78
N LEU A 54 15.06 29.05 -5.70
CA LEU A 54 16.24 28.74 -6.52
C LEU A 54 16.36 29.64 -7.76
N GLY A 55 15.45 30.61 -7.95
CA GLY A 55 15.41 31.50 -9.11
C GLY A 55 14.79 30.85 -10.35
N ILE A 56 14.08 29.73 -10.20
CA ILE A 56 13.47 28.98 -11.31
C ILE A 56 11.96 29.22 -11.30
N SER A 57 11.44 29.78 -12.40
CA SER A 57 10.00 29.93 -12.62
C SER A 57 9.43 28.67 -13.28
N ASP A 58 9.20 27.62 -12.50
CA ASP A 58 8.54 26.38 -12.94
C ASP A 58 7.12 26.29 -12.35
N ALA A 59 6.12 26.14 -13.21
CA ALA A 59 4.72 26.02 -12.83
C ALA A 59 4.33 24.60 -12.39
N VAL A 60 5.12 23.59 -12.78
CA VAL A 60 4.83 22.16 -12.57
C VAL A 60 6.06 21.39 -12.07
N PRO A 61 6.77 21.88 -11.03
CA PRO A 61 7.93 21.17 -10.53
C PRO A 61 7.53 19.83 -9.90
N VAL A 62 8.38 18.83 -10.06
CA VAL A 62 8.22 17.51 -9.44
C VAL A 62 9.36 17.30 -8.45
N THR A 63 9.02 17.18 -7.18
CA THR A 63 9.97 16.80 -6.13
C THR A 63 9.83 15.32 -5.82
N HIS A 64 10.95 14.65 -5.58
CA HIS A 64 10.96 13.24 -5.22
C HIS A 64 12.11 12.95 -4.26
N GLU A 65 12.09 11.78 -3.62
CA GLU A 65 13.21 11.32 -2.79
C GLU A 65 14.45 10.96 -3.61
N ASP A 66 15.63 10.90 -2.98
CA ASP A 66 16.86 10.53 -3.70
C ASP A 66 16.86 9.08 -4.22
N PHE A 67 16.09 8.19 -3.58
CA PHE A 67 15.95 6.79 -4.00
C PHE A 67 15.06 6.66 -5.25
N ARG A 68 15.54 5.87 -6.21
CA ARG A 68 14.77 5.47 -7.39
C ARG A 68 15.18 4.07 -7.82
N GLN A 69 14.20 3.25 -8.17
CA GLN A 69 14.43 1.92 -8.71
C GLN A 69 13.45 1.62 -9.83
N TRP A 70 13.96 1.04 -10.91
CA TRP A 70 13.16 0.58 -12.03
C TRP A 70 13.65 -0.79 -12.47
N VAL A 71 12.80 -1.79 -12.33
CA VAL A 71 13.06 -3.17 -12.74
C VAL A 71 12.09 -3.52 -13.87
N ILE A 72 12.57 -4.07 -14.98
CA ILE A 72 11.82 -4.19 -16.23
C ILE A 72 12.08 -5.57 -16.86
N GLU A 73 11.03 -6.21 -17.39
CA GLU A 73 11.20 -7.35 -18.29
C GLU A 73 11.82 -6.87 -19.60
N ASP A 74 12.82 -7.59 -20.11
CA ASP A 74 13.50 -7.21 -21.36
C ASP A 74 12.75 -7.74 -22.59
N ASP A 75 11.50 -7.31 -22.74
CA ASP A 75 10.59 -7.73 -23.82
C ASP A 75 10.05 -6.51 -24.56
N PHE A 76 10.76 -6.06 -25.60
CA PHE A 76 10.44 -4.87 -26.38
C PHE A 76 10.35 -5.19 -27.88
N CYS A 77 9.15 -5.07 -28.44
CA CYS A 77 8.87 -5.41 -29.85
C CYS A 77 9.50 -4.46 -30.89
N ALA A 78 10.01 -3.30 -30.47
CA ALA A 78 10.61 -2.30 -31.35
C ALA A 78 11.88 -1.65 -30.77
N GLY A 79 12.66 -2.44 -30.01
CA GLY A 79 13.84 -1.96 -29.30
C GLY A 79 13.49 -1.03 -28.13
N ARG A 80 14.53 -0.61 -27.40
CA ARG A 80 14.41 0.30 -26.24
C ARG A 80 15.72 1.06 -26.02
N PRO A 81 15.72 2.17 -25.26
CA PRO A 81 16.93 2.81 -24.79
C PRO A 81 17.78 1.89 -23.89
N ASP A 82 19.07 2.21 -23.75
CA ASP A 82 20.01 1.57 -22.82
C ASP A 82 19.79 2.03 -21.37
N TRP A 83 18.57 1.87 -20.83
CA TRP A 83 18.22 2.34 -19.49
C TRP A 83 19.04 1.69 -18.36
N ASN A 84 19.66 0.54 -18.62
CA ASN A 84 20.62 -0.07 -17.70
C ASN A 84 21.85 0.81 -17.45
N MET A 85 22.26 1.63 -18.43
CA MET A 85 23.31 2.63 -18.24
C MET A 85 22.88 3.77 -17.31
N ALA A 86 21.58 4.00 -17.15
CA ALA A 86 20.99 4.96 -16.22
C ALA A 86 20.54 4.32 -14.88
N GLY A 87 20.86 3.03 -14.66
CA GLY A 87 20.59 2.32 -13.41
C GLY A 87 19.30 1.48 -13.37
N ALA A 88 18.58 1.32 -14.49
CA ALA A 88 17.47 0.36 -14.55
C ALA A 88 17.98 -1.09 -14.55
N THR A 89 17.23 -1.99 -13.94
CA THR A 89 17.54 -3.43 -13.91
C THR A 89 16.64 -4.16 -14.89
N PHE A 90 17.24 -4.90 -15.84
CA PHE A 90 16.49 -5.82 -16.70
C PHE A 90 16.57 -7.23 -16.13
N THR A 91 15.41 -7.90 -16.02
CA THR A 91 15.31 -9.26 -15.50
C THR A 91 14.03 -9.94 -15.97
N ASN A 92 14.02 -11.27 -16.02
CA ASN A 92 12.81 -12.05 -16.27
C ASN A 92 11.99 -12.27 -14.99
N ASP A 93 12.54 -11.95 -13.82
CA ASP A 93 11.93 -12.19 -12.51
C ASP A 93 11.35 -10.91 -11.89
N VAL A 94 10.78 -10.02 -12.71
CA VAL A 94 10.20 -8.74 -12.23
C VAL A 94 9.14 -8.97 -11.16
N HIS A 95 8.41 -10.07 -11.26
CA HIS A 95 7.36 -10.41 -10.31
C HIS A 95 7.86 -10.46 -8.86
N ASP A 96 9.04 -11.02 -8.59
CA ASP A 96 9.56 -11.10 -7.21
C ASP A 96 9.95 -9.70 -6.68
N PHE A 97 10.48 -8.81 -7.54
CA PHE A 97 10.74 -7.41 -7.17
C PHE A 97 9.45 -6.62 -6.95
N GLU A 98 8.46 -6.79 -7.84
CA GLU A 98 7.13 -6.18 -7.71
C GLU A 98 6.47 -6.62 -6.40
N MET A 99 6.51 -7.92 -6.09
CA MET A 99 5.98 -8.46 -4.83
C MET A 99 6.73 -7.91 -3.62
N MET A 100 8.06 -7.91 -3.59
CA MET A 100 8.81 -7.32 -2.46
C MET A 100 8.38 -5.87 -2.18
N LYS A 101 8.31 -5.05 -3.23
CA LYS A 101 7.91 -3.65 -3.13
C LYS A 101 6.44 -3.49 -2.72
N ILE A 102 5.52 -4.22 -3.35
CA ILE A 102 4.09 -4.12 -3.04
C ILE A 102 3.82 -4.55 -1.59
N ARG A 103 4.46 -5.61 -1.12
CA ARG A 103 4.20 -6.18 0.19
C ARG A 103 4.80 -5.33 1.31
N ILE A 104 6.07 -4.96 1.16
CA ILE A 104 6.81 -4.27 2.23
C ILE A 104 6.60 -2.77 2.17
N LEU A 105 6.80 -2.14 1.00
CA LEU A 105 6.66 -0.69 0.88
C LEU A 105 5.19 -0.27 0.80
N ASN A 106 4.42 -0.80 -0.15
CA ASN A 106 3.02 -0.39 -0.29
C ASN A 106 2.15 -0.90 0.87
N GLY A 107 2.38 -2.12 1.34
CA GLY A 107 1.77 -2.64 2.57
C GLY A 107 2.18 -1.82 3.79
N GLY A 108 3.47 -1.56 3.96
CA GLY A 108 4.01 -0.70 5.02
C GLY A 108 3.39 0.70 5.06
N HIS A 109 3.15 1.30 3.90
CA HIS A 109 2.40 2.55 3.78
C HIS A 109 0.99 2.46 4.37
N GLN A 110 0.26 1.36 4.15
CA GLN A 110 -1.07 1.19 4.76
C GLN A 110 -0.98 0.90 6.26
N VAL A 111 0.00 0.13 6.70
CA VAL A 111 0.26 -0.15 8.12
C VAL A 111 0.50 1.14 8.92
N ILE A 112 1.12 2.15 8.32
CA ILE A 112 1.44 3.40 9.01
C ILE A 112 0.39 4.51 8.77
N ALA A 113 -0.13 4.65 7.55
CA ALA A 113 -0.97 5.79 7.18
C ALA A 113 -2.39 5.69 7.72
N VAL A 114 -2.95 4.47 7.80
CA VAL A 114 -4.30 4.26 8.34
C VAL A 114 -4.37 4.62 9.82
N PRO A 115 -3.50 4.09 10.70
CA PRO A 115 -3.40 4.57 12.08
C PRO A 115 -3.05 6.05 12.19
N GLY A 116 -2.13 6.54 11.34
CA GLY A 116 -1.73 7.95 11.32
C GLY A 116 -2.89 8.92 11.06
N GLU A 117 -3.77 8.59 10.11
CA GLU A 117 -4.98 9.38 9.83
C GLU A 117 -5.95 9.39 11.03
N LEU A 118 -6.11 8.25 11.72
CA LEU A 118 -6.96 8.15 12.92
C LEU A 118 -6.43 8.95 14.11
N LEU A 119 -5.11 9.01 14.27
CA LEU A 119 -4.42 9.75 15.35
C LEU A 119 -4.12 11.21 15.01
N SER A 120 -4.66 11.73 13.90
CA SER A 120 -4.43 13.11 13.44
C SER A 120 -2.95 13.45 13.19
N ILE A 121 -2.14 12.46 12.83
CA ILE A 121 -0.74 12.65 12.47
C ILE A 121 -0.67 12.96 10.97
N GLU A 122 -0.06 14.09 10.60
CA GLU A 122 -0.19 14.65 9.26
C GLU A 122 0.65 13.91 8.22
N THR A 123 1.89 13.52 8.58
CA THR A 123 2.84 12.97 7.61
C THR A 123 3.35 11.58 8.00
N ILE A 124 3.73 10.80 6.99
CA ILE A 124 4.36 9.48 7.17
C ILE A 124 5.62 9.58 8.03
N GLU A 125 6.41 10.64 7.84
CA GLU A 125 7.62 10.86 8.62
C GLU A 125 7.34 11.12 10.11
N GLN A 126 6.28 11.87 10.42
CA GLN A 126 5.82 12.06 11.79
C GLN A 126 5.32 10.74 12.39
N CYS A 127 4.61 9.91 11.61
CA CYS A 127 4.22 8.58 12.07
C CYS A 127 5.43 7.71 12.38
N MET A 128 6.49 7.73 11.56
CA MET A 128 7.72 6.98 11.84
C MET A 128 8.42 7.43 13.13
N LYS A 129 8.29 8.71 13.51
CA LYS A 129 8.82 9.27 14.77
C LYS A 129 7.91 9.04 15.97
N ASN A 130 6.65 8.68 15.76
CA ASN A 130 5.70 8.44 16.83
C ASN A 130 6.10 7.16 17.62
N SER A 131 5.98 7.23 18.94
CA SER A 131 6.42 6.16 19.86
C SER A 131 5.64 4.85 19.74
N LEU A 132 4.45 4.87 19.10
CA LEU A 132 3.63 3.69 18.85
C LEU A 132 3.71 3.27 17.37
N LEU A 133 3.55 4.21 16.44
CA LEU A 133 3.42 3.87 15.02
C LEU A 133 4.72 3.38 14.35
N GLY A 134 5.87 3.95 14.70
CA GLY A 134 7.17 3.47 14.22
C GLY A 134 7.44 2.00 14.62
N PRO A 135 7.31 1.66 15.92
CA PRO A 135 7.38 0.27 16.39
C PRO A 135 6.32 -0.65 15.78
N LEU A 136 5.07 -0.18 15.62
CA LEU A 136 3.99 -0.93 14.97
C LEU A 136 4.39 -1.33 13.56
N PHE A 137 4.82 -0.37 12.73
CA PHE A 137 5.31 -0.63 11.38
C PHE A 137 6.40 -1.70 11.39
N LYS A 138 7.43 -1.53 12.22
CA LYS A 138 8.57 -2.44 12.25
C LYS A 138 8.15 -3.86 12.64
N LYS A 139 7.30 -4.00 13.66
CA LYS A 139 6.82 -5.29 14.14
C LYS A 139 5.98 -5.99 13.08
N VAL A 140 4.89 -5.37 12.62
CA VAL A 140 3.97 -5.95 11.62
C VAL A 140 4.73 -6.37 10.37
N ILE A 141 5.58 -5.51 9.83
CA ILE A 141 6.26 -5.79 8.57
C ILE A 141 7.29 -6.91 8.74
N LEU A 142 8.06 -6.94 9.84
CA LEU A 142 9.06 -8.00 10.05
C LEU A 142 8.45 -9.35 10.44
N SER A 143 7.40 -9.38 11.26
CA SER A 143 6.85 -10.65 11.76
C SER A 143 5.71 -11.23 10.93
N GLU A 144 4.98 -10.39 10.18
CA GLU A 144 3.74 -10.81 9.50
C GLU A 144 3.77 -10.65 7.98
N VAL A 145 4.72 -9.87 7.44
CA VAL A 145 4.82 -9.64 5.98
C VAL A 145 6.12 -10.20 5.40
N ALA A 146 7.27 -9.78 5.91
CA ALA A 146 8.60 -10.16 5.40
C ALA A 146 8.82 -11.68 5.31
N PRO A 147 8.32 -12.54 6.23
CA PRO A 147 8.51 -13.99 6.13
C PRO A 147 7.91 -14.62 4.87
N HIS A 148 6.93 -13.95 4.25
CA HIS A 148 6.23 -14.42 3.04
C HIS A 148 6.76 -13.77 1.76
N VAL A 149 7.80 -12.95 1.85
CA VAL A 149 8.41 -12.24 0.72
C VAL A 149 9.72 -12.91 0.36
N LYS A 150 9.89 -13.25 -0.92
CA LYS A 150 11.16 -13.81 -1.40
C LYS A 150 12.24 -12.73 -1.44
N ALA A 151 13.47 -13.12 -1.17
CA ALA A 151 14.63 -12.28 -1.50
C ALA A 151 14.76 -12.12 -3.01
N VAL A 152 15.22 -10.95 -3.43
CA VAL A 152 15.55 -10.66 -4.84
C VAL A 152 17.05 -10.42 -4.95
N PRO A 153 17.64 -10.48 -6.16
CA PRO A 153 19.05 -10.17 -6.34
C PRO A 153 19.45 -8.88 -5.61
N SER A 154 20.48 -8.98 -4.76
CA SER A 154 21.10 -7.87 -4.00
C SER A 154 20.38 -7.39 -2.74
N ILE A 155 19.19 -7.90 -2.39
CA ILE A 155 18.50 -7.46 -1.16
C ILE A 155 17.59 -8.53 -0.55
N THR A 156 17.69 -8.72 0.76
CA THR A 156 16.77 -9.57 1.53
C THR A 156 15.54 -8.77 1.95
N PRO A 157 14.40 -9.41 2.26
CA PRO A 157 13.21 -8.73 2.77
C PRO A 157 13.53 -7.83 3.97
N GLU A 158 14.30 -8.30 4.95
CA GLU A 158 14.63 -7.56 6.18
C GLU A 158 15.44 -6.30 5.88
N ASN A 159 16.45 -6.41 5.01
CA ASN A 159 17.23 -5.26 4.58
C ASN A 159 16.37 -4.26 3.78
N TYR A 160 15.37 -4.75 3.04
CA TYR A 160 14.41 -3.88 2.35
C TYR A 160 13.47 -3.18 3.34
N VAL A 161 13.07 -3.83 4.44
CA VAL A 161 12.32 -3.16 5.54
C VAL A 161 13.12 -2.00 6.11
N ASP A 162 14.41 -2.19 6.40
CA ASP A 162 15.27 -1.11 6.92
C ASP A 162 15.42 0.04 5.92
N LEU A 163 15.54 -0.28 4.63
CA LEU A 163 15.54 0.73 3.56
C LEU A 163 14.22 1.51 3.52
N VAL A 164 13.08 0.82 3.56
CA VAL A 164 11.75 1.45 3.56
C VAL A 164 11.56 2.32 4.82
N HIS A 165 11.95 1.84 6.00
CA HIS A 165 11.91 2.61 7.24
C HIS A 165 12.68 3.93 7.10
N LYS A 166 13.91 3.87 6.55
CA LYS A 166 14.73 5.07 6.33
C LYS A 166 14.06 6.04 5.36
N ARG A 167 13.43 5.54 4.29
CA ARG A 167 12.73 6.35 3.29
C ARG A 167 11.48 7.02 3.86
N PHE A 168 10.68 6.29 4.63
CA PHE A 168 9.51 6.83 5.33
C PHE A 168 9.90 7.87 6.38
N SER A 169 11.08 7.75 6.98
CA SER A 169 11.61 8.69 7.97
C SER A 169 12.26 9.95 7.36
N ASN A 170 12.16 10.17 6.04
CA ASN A 170 12.83 11.29 5.39
C ASN A 170 12.05 12.62 5.58
N PRO A 171 12.55 13.59 6.38
CA PRO A 171 11.82 14.83 6.68
C PRO A 171 11.71 15.78 5.48
N LYS A 172 12.46 15.55 4.42
CA LYS A 172 12.41 16.36 3.19
C LYS A 172 11.24 15.98 2.29
N ILE A 173 10.65 14.80 2.51
CA ILE A 173 9.55 14.28 1.71
C ILE A 173 8.27 14.43 2.52
N ILE A 174 7.42 15.36 2.09
CA ILE A 174 6.14 15.65 2.75
C ILE A 174 5.09 14.74 2.14
N ASP A 175 5.07 13.50 2.62
CA ASP A 175 4.05 12.53 2.25
C ASP A 175 2.96 12.48 3.32
N THR A 176 1.72 12.83 2.98
CA THR A 176 0.63 12.93 3.96
C THR A 176 -0.04 11.59 4.20
N THR A 177 -0.41 11.33 5.46
CA THR A 177 -1.18 10.13 5.85
C THR A 177 -2.45 10.00 5.03
N ARG A 178 -3.20 11.10 4.86
CA ARG A 178 -4.38 11.16 3.99
C ARG A 178 -4.13 10.67 2.56
N ARG A 179 -3.07 11.13 1.89
CA ARG A 179 -2.74 10.73 0.51
C ARG A 179 -2.37 9.25 0.42
N VAL A 180 -1.66 8.75 1.43
CA VAL A 180 -1.23 7.36 1.48
C VAL A 180 -2.37 6.42 1.85
N ALA A 181 -3.29 6.85 2.72
CA ALA A 181 -4.50 6.10 3.08
C ALA A 181 -5.62 6.17 2.01
N PHE A 182 -5.49 7.06 1.02
CA PHE A 182 -6.49 7.21 -0.06
C PHE A 182 -6.65 5.93 -0.88
N ASP A 183 -7.87 5.64 -1.35
CA ASP A 183 -8.21 4.50 -2.21
C ASP A 183 -7.91 3.15 -1.52
N GLY A 184 -8.26 3.06 -0.24
CA GLY A 184 -8.09 1.86 0.58
C GLY A 184 -8.81 0.65 -0.01
N SER A 185 -9.98 0.83 -0.63
CA SER A 185 -10.74 -0.26 -1.25
C SER A 185 -9.96 -1.00 -2.35
N SER A 186 -9.08 -0.28 -3.05
CA SER A 186 -8.23 -0.85 -4.11
C SER A 186 -6.87 -1.29 -3.57
N ARG A 187 -6.36 -0.63 -2.53
CA ARG A 187 -5.02 -0.86 -1.98
C ARG A 187 -4.97 -2.03 -1.01
N GLN A 188 -5.93 -2.13 -0.08
CA GLN A 188 -5.95 -3.19 0.92
C GLN A 188 -5.93 -4.60 0.28
N PRO A 189 -6.75 -4.89 -0.76
CA PRO A 189 -6.77 -6.21 -1.41
C PRO A 189 -5.46 -6.57 -2.09
N GLY A 190 -4.75 -5.59 -2.66
CA GLY A 190 -3.48 -5.81 -3.34
C GLY A 190 -2.28 -5.86 -2.39
N PHE A 191 -2.33 -5.12 -1.28
CA PHE A 191 -1.14 -4.88 -0.44
C PHE A 191 -1.11 -5.77 0.80
N LEU A 192 -2.17 -5.76 1.61
CA LEU A 192 -2.19 -6.42 2.94
C LEU A 192 -2.96 -7.74 2.95
N ILE A 193 -4.09 -7.83 2.23
CA ILE A 193 -4.94 -9.03 2.23
C ILE A 193 -4.17 -10.31 1.84
N PRO A 194 -3.26 -10.32 0.85
CA PRO A 194 -2.58 -11.56 0.55
C PRO A 194 -1.56 -11.92 1.66
N SER A 195 -1.09 -10.99 2.51
CA SER A 195 -0.14 -11.29 3.61
C SER A 195 -0.88 -11.95 4.76
N ILE A 196 -2.12 -11.52 5.00
CA ILE A 196 -3.04 -12.20 5.91
C ILE A 196 -3.26 -13.64 5.44
N ARG A 197 -3.52 -13.85 4.14
CA ARG A 197 -3.71 -15.20 3.58
C ARG A 197 -2.47 -16.07 3.71
N ASP A 198 -1.30 -15.54 3.40
CA ASP A 198 -0.04 -16.27 3.57
C ASP A 198 0.20 -16.63 5.04
N GLY A 199 -0.10 -15.72 5.97
CA GLY A 199 0.05 -15.97 7.39
C GLY A 199 -0.90 -17.05 7.92
N LEU A 200 -2.16 -17.05 7.48
CA LEU A 200 -3.12 -18.12 7.78
C LEU A 200 -2.65 -19.47 7.21
N ALA A 201 -2.18 -19.49 5.96
CA ALA A 201 -1.74 -20.71 5.30
C ALA A 201 -0.46 -21.31 5.92
N ASN A 202 0.44 -20.47 6.45
CA ASN A 202 1.73 -20.89 7.00
C ASN A 202 1.79 -20.82 8.53
N ALA A 203 0.66 -20.57 9.21
CA ALA A 203 0.57 -20.42 10.66
C ALA A 203 1.55 -19.40 11.25
N THR A 204 1.77 -18.27 10.55
CA THR A 204 2.51 -17.13 11.10
C THR A 204 1.54 -16.14 11.77
N PRO A 205 2.03 -15.24 12.64
CA PRO A 205 1.18 -14.20 13.24
C PRO A 205 0.50 -13.33 12.17
N ILE A 206 -0.74 -12.91 12.46
CA ILE A 206 -1.58 -12.05 11.61
C ILE A 206 -2.31 -10.97 12.42
N ASP A 207 -2.07 -10.89 13.73
CA ASP A 207 -2.83 -10.02 14.63
C ASP A 207 -2.57 -8.55 14.34
N GLY A 208 -1.36 -8.18 13.94
CA GLY A 208 -1.02 -6.83 13.53
C GLY A 208 -1.71 -6.44 12.25
N LEU A 209 -1.72 -7.32 11.24
CA LEU A 209 -2.45 -7.10 10.00
C LEU A 209 -3.97 -7.00 10.25
N ALA A 210 -4.52 -7.80 11.17
CA ALA A 210 -5.91 -7.70 11.59
C ALA A 210 -6.21 -6.36 12.32
N LEU A 211 -5.31 -5.90 13.19
CA LEU A 211 -5.39 -4.58 13.82
C LEU A 211 -5.41 -3.45 12.77
N ILE A 212 -4.59 -3.54 11.71
CA ILE A 212 -4.60 -2.56 10.63
C ILE A 212 -5.93 -2.59 9.85
N GLN A 213 -6.51 -3.77 9.59
CA GLN A 213 -7.83 -3.85 8.95
C GLN A 213 -8.95 -3.28 9.86
N ALA A 214 -8.88 -3.52 11.17
CA ALA A 214 -9.80 -2.92 12.14
C ALA A 214 -9.64 -1.39 12.22
N SER A 215 -8.40 -0.90 12.18
CA SER A 215 -8.09 0.53 12.08
C SER A 215 -8.65 1.14 10.80
N TRP A 216 -8.59 0.42 9.68
CA TRP A 216 -9.17 0.91 8.42
C TRP A 216 -10.70 0.99 8.48
N ALA A 217 -11.36 -0.01 9.08
CA ALA A 217 -12.80 0.05 9.38
C ALA A 217 -13.14 1.27 10.25
N ARG A 218 -12.38 1.49 11.32
CA ARG A 218 -12.55 2.64 12.22
C ARG A 218 -12.34 3.98 11.50
N MET A 219 -11.36 4.08 10.60
CA MET A 219 -11.10 5.27 9.78
C MET A 219 -12.28 5.57 8.84
N CYS A 220 -12.82 4.54 8.19
CA CYS A 220 -13.94 4.68 7.27
C CYS A 220 -15.25 5.06 7.97
N GLU A 221 -15.39 4.86 9.29
CA GLU A 221 -16.53 5.37 10.05
C GLU A 221 -16.66 6.90 9.92
N GLY A 222 -15.53 7.60 9.80
CA GLY A 222 -15.47 9.01 9.43
C GLY A 222 -15.08 9.97 10.54
N THR A 223 -14.61 9.47 11.68
CA THR A 223 -14.11 10.29 12.80
C THR A 223 -12.72 9.84 13.24
N ARG A 224 -11.86 10.80 13.61
CA ARG A 224 -10.56 10.56 14.26
C ARG A 224 -10.72 10.37 15.77
N GLU A 225 -9.66 9.95 16.44
CA GLU A 225 -9.62 9.80 17.91
C GLU A 225 -9.82 11.13 18.66
N ASP A 226 -9.40 12.25 18.05
CA ASP A 226 -9.63 13.60 18.59
C ASP A 226 -11.07 14.14 18.34
N GLY A 227 -11.93 13.33 17.72
CA GLY A 227 -13.32 13.68 17.38
C GLY A 227 -13.47 14.51 16.11
N THR A 228 -12.39 14.89 15.43
CA THR A 228 -12.47 15.59 14.15
C THR A 228 -12.98 14.66 13.04
N LEU A 229 -13.62 15.25 12.02
CA LEU A 229 -14.17 14.49 10.90
C LEU A 229 -13.06 14.12 9.90
N ILE A 230 -13.17 12.90 9.37
CA ILE A 230 -12.41 12.43 8.22
C ILE A 230 -13.27 12.66 6.97
N ALA A 231 -12.82 13.57 6.11
CA ALA A 231 -13.48 13.81 4.83
C ALA A 231 -13.30 12.59 3.89
N PRO A 232 -14.25 12.35 2.96
CA PRO A 232 -14.19 11.23 2.03
C PRO A 232 -12.81 11.04 1.40
N ASN A 233 -12.26 9.83 1.51
CA ASN A 233 -10.88 9.52 1.09
C ASN A 233 -10.79 8.25 0.24
N ASP A 234 -11.89 7.86 -0.39
CA ASP A 234 -11.98 6.66 -1.21
C ASP A 234 -13.06 6.84 -2.30
N PRO A 235 -12.89 6.31 -3.52
CA PRO A 235 -13.94 6.36 -4.56
C PRO A 235 -15.27 5.76 -4.12
N PHE A 236 -15.25 4.77 -3.22
CA PHE A 236 -16.43 4.07 -2.67
C PHE A 236 -16.75 4.49 -1.23
N TRP A 237 -16.34 5.70 -0.83
CA TRP A 237 -16.42 6.15 0.57
C TRP A 237 -17.80 6.01 1.22
N ASN A 238 -18.88 6.32 0.50
CA ASN A 238 -20.23 6.26 1.08
C ASN A 238 -20.63 4.83 1.48
N GLU A 239 -20.26 3.84 0.66
CA GLU A 239 -20.53 2.43 0.92
C GLU A 239 -19.66 1.92 2.08
N LEU A 240 -18.36 2.25 2.05
CA LEU A 240 -17.42 1.93 3.12
C LEU A 240 -17.88 2.54 4.45
N GLN A 241 -18.26 3.82 4.47
CA GLN A 241 -18.70 4.47 5.70
C GLN A 241 -19.98 3.83 6.25
N ALA A 242 -20.95 3.49 5.41
CA ALA A 242 -22.16 2.80 5.85
C ALA A 242 -21.83 1.45 6.49
N LYS A 243 -20.92 0.68 5.89
CA LYS A 243 -20.45 -0.61 6.42
C LYS A 243 -19.65 -0.45 7.71
N ALA A 244 -18.75 0.54 7.79
CA ALA A 244 -17.97 0.84 8.99
C ALA A 244 -18.86 1.23 10.18
N LYS A 245 -19.89 2.05 9.95
CA LYS A 245 -20.88 2.41 10.98
C LYS A 245 -21.64 1.18 11.49
N ALA A 246 -22.05 0.29 10.59
CA ALA A 246 -22.69 -0.97 10.98
C ALA A 246 -21.73 -1.93 11.73
N ALA A 247 -20.45 -1.95 11.32
CA ALA A 247 -19.41 -2.79 11.89
C ALA A 247 -19.14 -2.51 13.37
N ARG A 248 -19.46 -1.30 13.86
CA ARG A 248 -19.38 -0.98 15.28
C ARG A 248 -20.21 -1.92 16.16
N SER A 249 -21.40 -2.31 15.70
CA SER A 249 -22.28 -3.25 16.42
C SER A 249 -22.25 -4.67 15.86
N ASN A 250 -21.82 -4.82 14.61
CA ASN A 250 -21.74 -6.11 13.94
C ASN A 250 -20.47 -6.19 13.06
N PRO A 251 -19.30 -6.48 13.66
CA PRO A 251 -18.00 -6.44 12.99
C PRO A 251 -17.93 -7.26 11.69
N SER A 252 -18.67 -8.38 11.59
CA SER A 252 -18.66 -9.25 10.40
C SER A 252 -19.06 -8.53 9.12
N VAL A 253 -19.95 -7.54 9.21
CA VAL A 253 -20.47 -6.78 8.06
C VAL A 253 -19.36 -6.08 7.27
N TRP A 254 -18.26 -5.73 7.94
CA TRP A 254 -17.07 -5.18 7.29
C TRP A 254 -16.32 -6.25 6.48
N LEU A 255 -16.10 -7.41 7.08
CA LEU A 255 -15.37 -8.51 6.46
C LEU A 255 -16.16 -9.20 5.34
N GLU A 256 -17.48 -9.09 5.34
CA GLU A 256 -18.40 -9.60 4.29
C GLU A 256 -18.31 -8.83 2.96
N MET A 257 -17.45 -7.80 2.85
CA MET A 257 -17.15 -7.16 1.57
C MET A 257 -16.26 -8.06 0.71
N ASP A 258 -16.88 -9.03 0.01
CA ASP A 258 -16.21 -10.07 -0.78
C ASP A 258 -15.18 -9.52 -1.78
N GLN A 259 -15.43 -8.35 -2.36
CA GLN A 259 -14.52 -7.70 -3.31
C GLN A 259 -13.18 -7.29 -2.67
N ILE A 260 -13.14 -7.12 -1.34
CA ILE A 260 -11.92 -6.79 -0.59
C ILE A 260 -11.36 -8.04 0.09
N TYR A 261 -12.20 -8.74 0.86
CA TYR A 261 -11.76 -9.78 1.79
C TYR A 261 -11.87 -11.19 1.20
N GLY A 262 -12.70 -11.40 0.16
CA GLY A 262 -13.04 -12.73 -0.34
C GLY A 262 -13.61 -13.60 0.78
N ASN A 263 -13.04 -14.79 0.98
CA ASN A 263 -13.49 -15.73 2.01
C ASN A 263 -12.97 -15.44 3.43
N LEU A 264 -12.19 -14.37 3.67
CA LEU A 264 -11.56 -14.12 4.97
C LEU A 264 -12.57 -13.94 6.13
N ALA A 265 -13.81 -13.51 5.85
CA ALA A 265 -14.88 -13.48 6.85
C ALA A 265 -15.18 -14.88 7.45
N LYS A 266 -14.82 -15.96 6.75
CA LYS A 266 -15.04 -17.35 7.17
C LYS A 266 -13.81 -17.97 7.83
N GLU A 267 -12.68 -17.26 7.87
CA GLU A 267 -11.44 -17.72 8.51
C GLU A 267 -11.46 -17.32 10.00
N PRO A 268 -11.71 -18.24 10.95
CA PRO A 268 -12.00 -17.86 12.33
C PRO A 268 -10.84 -17.14 13.00
N GLN A 269 -9.59 -17.50 12.68
CA GLN A 269 -8.41 -16.84 13.25
C GLN A 269 -8.37 -15.35 12.90
N PHE A 270 -8.61 -15.00 11.63
CA PHE A 270 -8.62 -13.62 11.19
C PHE A 270 -9.87 -12.86 11.64
N ALA A 271 -11.06 -13.46 11.48
CA ALA A 271 -12.31 -12.82 11.87
C ALA A 271 -12.36 -12.49 13.37
N ASN A 272 -11.94 -13.42 14.24
CA ASN A 272 -11.91 -13.20 15.68
C ASN A 272 -10.87 -12.15 16.09
N SER A 273 -9.69 -12.15 15.44
CA SER A 273 -8.64 -11.15 15.70
C SER A 273 -9.12 -9.75 15.28
N PHE A 274 -9.73 -9.62 14.09
CA PHE A 274 -10.33 -8.36 13.64
C PHE A 274 -11.41 -7.84 14.59
N GLU A 275 -12.34 -8.70 15.01
CA GLU A 275 -13.41 -8.33 15.96
C GLU A 275 -12.84 -7.87 17.31
N THR A 276 -11.83 -8.58 17.81
CA THR A 276 -11.13 -8.22 19.05
C THR A 276 -10.51 -6.83 18.94
N TRP A 277 -9.74 -6.58 17.87
CA TRP A 277 -9.10 -5.27 17.68
C TRP A 277 -10.10 -4.14 17.45
N LEU A 278 -11.15 -4.37 16.65
CA LEU A 278 -12.19 -3.37 16.42
C LEU A 278 -12.91 -3.00 17.73
N GLY A 279 -13.20 -3.99 18.58
CA GLY A 279 -13.76 -3.77 19.92
C GLY A 279 -12.84 -2.95 20.81
N ILE A 280 -11.55 -3.31 20.90
CA ILE A 280 -10.56 -2.57 21.71
C ILE A 280 -10.44 -1.12 21.22
N ILE A 281 -10.39 -0.90 19.90
CA ILE A 281 -10.33 0.46 19.33
C ILE A 281 -11.56 1.28 19.74
N TRP A 282 -12.77 0.70 19.69
CA TRP A 282 -13.98 1.42 20.09
C TRP A 282 -14.08 1.70 21.60
N ASP A 283 -13.61 0.77 22.43
CA ASP A 283 -13.77 0.84 23.88
C ASP A 283 -12.65 1.62 24.57
N GLN A 284 -11.42 1.52 24.05
CA GLN A 284 -10.20 1.99 24.71
C GLN A 284 -9.35 2.92 23.82
N GLY A 285 -9.69 3.07 22.54
CA GLY A 285 -8.95 3.88 21.58
C GLY A 285 -7.82 3.12 20.87
N LEU A 286 -7.43 3.62 19.71
CA LEU A 286 -6.40 3.01 18.87
C LEU A 286 -5.02 2.94 19.53
N ASP A 287 -4.62 3.97 20.28
CA ASP A 287 -3.33 3.97 20.99
C ASP A 287 -3.21 2.75 21.91
N LYS A 288 -4.29 2.43 22.65
CA LYS A 288 -4.31 1.28 23.55
C LYS A 288 -4.28 -0.04 22.80
N ALA A 289 -4.98 -0.15 21.67
CA ALA A 289 -4.91 -1.33 20.82
C ALA A 289 -3.48 -1.58 20.32
N ILE A 290 -2.77 -0.52 19.92
CA ILE A 290 -1.39 -0.62 19.45
C ILE A 290 -0.44 -1.00 20.60
N GLU A 291 -0.57 -0.40 21.79
CA GLU A 291 0.21 -0.79 22.97
C GLU A 291 0.07 -2.28 23.28
N ILE A 292 -1.17 -2.79 23.31
CA ILE A 292 -1.43 -4.21 23.57
C ILE A 292 -0.79 -5.08 22.49
N TYR A 293 -0.94 -4.72 21.21
CA TYR A 293 -0.30 -5.46 20.12
C TYR A 293 1.22 -5.44 20.24
N LEU A 294 1.84 -4.34 20.67
CA LEU A 294 3.29 -4.25 20.80
C LEU A 294 3.86 -5.14 21.90
N GLU A 295 3.06 -5.50 22.90
CA GLU A 295 3.46 -6.36 24.04
C GLU A 295 3.40 -7.88 23.75
N ILE A 296 2.65 -8.33 22.73
CA ILE A 296 2.46 -9.77 22.41
C ILE A 296 3.49 -10.35 21.45
#